data_AF-A0A1V4TWV7-F1
#
_entry.id   AF-A0A1V4TWV7-F1
#
_cell.length_a   1.000
_cell.length_b   1.000
_cell.length_c   1.000
_cell.angle_alpha   90.00
_cell.angle_beta   90.00
_cell.angle_gamma   90.00
#
_symmetry.space_group_name_H-M   'P 1'
#
loop_
_entity.id
_entity.type
_entity.pdbx_description
1 polymer ?
#
loop_
_entity_poly.entity_id
_entity_poly.type
_entity_poly.pdbx_seq_one_letter_code
_entity_poly.pdbx_strand_id
1 'polypeptide(L)'
;MSCQPAILDLLEEYIEMRGGGEQWLTVQEFRRYFGIGRNNTHLISGILHRIHKNPMFTSSCRVIRIEKIRDPAQPYRNVSRYLIRKMVPHLKKSSIQEP
;
A
#
# COMPACT_ATOMS: atom_id res chain seq x y z
N MET A 1 -19.91 6.73 5.18
CA MET A 1 -19.42 5.43 5.67
C MET A 1 -17.90 5.45 5.63
N SER A 2 -17.27 5.07 6.73
CA SER A 2 -15.83 5.14 6.99
C SER A 2 -15.05 4.20 6.06
N CYS A 3 -14.63 4.69 4.88
CA CYS A 3 -13.87 3.89 3.89
C CYS A 3 -12.40 3.64 4.27
N GLN A 4 -11.89 4.23 5.35
CA GLN A 4 -10.47 4.17 5.70
C GLN A 4 -10.00 2.77 6.18
N PRO A 5 -10.74 2.04 7.04
CA PRO A 5 -10.29 0.71 7.52
C PRO A 5 -10.19 -0.28 6.36
N ALA A 6 -11.23 -0.32 5.51
CA ALA A 6 -11.30 -1.26 4.39
C ALA A 6 -10.13 -1.11 3.39
N ILE A 7 -9.63 0.11 3.12
CA ILE A 7 -8.52 0.26 2.17
C ILE A 7 -7.20 -0.26 2.74
N LEU A 8 -6.99 -0.17 4.06
CA LEU A 8 -5.78 -0.70 4.69
C LEU A 8 -5.78 -2.23 4.69
N ASP A 9 -6.94 -2.83 4.99
CA ASP A 9 -7.11 -4.28 4.97
C ASP A 9 -6.86 -4.84 3.56
N LEU A 10 -7.41 -4.18 2.53
CA LEU A 10 -7.18 -4.56 1.12
C LEU A 10 -5.72 -4.36 0.68
N LEU A 11 -5.00 -3.39 1.25
CA LEU A 11 -3.55 -3.21 0.98
C LEU A 11 -2.73 -4.36 1.57
N GLU A 12 -3.10 -4.84 2.76
CA GLU A 12 -2.47 -5.99 3.39
C GLU A 12 -2.71 -7.27 2.57
N GLU A 13 -3.96 -7.51 2.20
CA GLU A 13 -4.35 -8.63 1.34
C GLU A 13 -3.56 -8.60 0.02
N TYR A 14 -3.45 -7.42 -0.62
CA TYR A 14 -2.71 -7.25 -1.87
C TYR A 14 -1.23 -7.65 -1.75
N ILE A 15 -0.57 -7.29 -0.64
CA ILE A 15 0.83 -7.65 -0.40
C ILE A 15 0.95 -9.16 -0.17
N GLU A 16 0.08 -9.74 0.65
CA GLU A 16 0.11 -11.18 0.96
C GLU A 16 -0.07 -12.03 -0.29
N MET A 17 -1.05 -11.69 -1.14
CA MET A 17 -1.28 -12.38 -2.42
C MET A 17 -0.10 -12.27 -3.39
N ARG A 18 0.74 -11.24 -3.24
CA ARG A 18 1.94 -11.00 -4.07
C ARG A 18 3.22 -11.55 -3.44
N GLY A 19 3.13 -12.29 -2.33
CA GLY A 19 4.27 -12.94 -1.69
C GLY A 19 4.87 -12.18 -0.50
N GLY A 20 4.14 -11.25 0.10
CA GLY A 20 4.48 -10.66 1.42
C GLY A 20 5.60 -9.62 1.44
N GLY A 21 6.25 -9.37 0.31
CA GLY A 21 7.39 -8.46 0.18
C GLY A 21 7.03 -7.00 -0.11
N GLU A 22 7.99 -6.27 -0.65
CA GLU A 22 7.78 -4.92 -1.17
C GLU A 22 7.08 -5.02 -2.54
N GLN A 23 6.00 -4.26 -2.71
CA GLN A 23 5.19 -4.31 -3.92
C GLN A 23 4.92 -2.91 -4.44
N TRP A 24 5.17 -2.73 -5.73
CA TRP A 24 4.76 -1.52 -6.42
C TRP A 24 3.30 -1.64 -6.85
N LEU A 25 2.54 -0.57 -6.65
CA LEU A 25 1.19 -0.43 -7.18
C LEU A 25 0.89 1.00 -7.59
N THR A 26 0.01 1.14 -8.56
CA THR A 26 -0.71 2.38 -8.85
C THR A 26 -2.12 2.29 -8.27
N VAL A 27 -2.74 3.45 -8.02
CA VAL A 27 -4.15 3.49 -7.60
C VAL A 27 -5.06 2.82 -8.64
N GLN A 28 -4.70 2.87 -9.92
CA GLN A 28 -5.50 2.24 -10.97
C GLN A 28 -5.43 0.71 -10.90
N GLU A 29 -4.23 0.14 -10.73
CA GLU A 29 -4.04 -1.31 -10.57
C GLU A 29 -4.79 -1.81 -9.35
N PHE A 30 -4.63 -1.14 -8.21
CA PHE A 30 -5.30 -1.52 -6.97
C PHE A 30 -6.83 -1.48 -7.10
N ARG A 31 -7.36 -0.42 -7.72
CA ARG A 31 -8.81 -0.31 -7.97
C ARG A 31 -9.31 -1.38 -8.93
N ARG A 32 -8.56 -1.69 -9.98
CA ARG A 32 -8.93 -2.72 -10.94
C ARG A 32 -8.92 -4.10 -10.30
N TYR A 33 -7.93 -4.36 -9.45
CA TYR A 33 -7.78 -5.63 -8.75
C TYR A 33 -8.96 -5.91 -7.80
N PHE A 34 -9.36 -4.92 -6.99
CA PHE A 34 -10.44 -5.07 -6.00
C PHE A 34 -11.82 -4.59 -6.50
N GLY A 35 -11.98 -4.31 -7.80
CA GLY A 35 -13.26 -3.83 -8.35
C GLY A 35 -13.75 -2.48 -7.80
N ILE A 36 -12.85 -1.63 -7.28
CA ILE A 36 -13.21 -0.37 -6.64
C ILE A 36 -13.58 0.70 -7.68
N GLY A 37 -14.76 1.30 -7.51
CA GLY A 37 -15.29 2.36 -8.38
C GLY A 37 -14.38 3.57 -8.57
N ARG A 38 -14.53 4.27 -9.71
CA ARG A 38 -13.69 5.43 -10.10
C ARG A 38 -13.70 6.58 -9.11
N ASN A 39 -14.81 6.73 -8.40
CA ASN A 39 -15.01 7.80 -7.43
C ASN A 39 -14.06 7.70 -6.23
N ASN A 40 -13.47 6.52 -5.95
CA ASN A 40 -12.58 6.34 -4.80
C ASN A 40 -11.09 6.59 -5.11
N THR A 41 -10.71 6.99 -6.32
CA THR A 41 -9.30 7.25 -6.67
C THR A 41 -8.64 8.27 -5.76
N HIS A 42 -9.31 9.40 -5.50
CA HIS A 42 -8.77 10.46 -4.65
C HIS A 42 -8.63 10.01 -3.19
N LEU A 43 -9.58 9.19 -2.71
CA LEU A 43 -9.57 8.64 -1.37
C LEU A 43 -8.39 7.67 -1.17
N ILE A 44 -8.18 6.72 -2.09
CA ILE A 44 -7.05 5.78 -2.03
C ILE A 44 -5.72 6.53 -2.11
N SER A 45 -5.59 7.48 -3.06
CA SER A 45 -4.39 8.32 -3.17
C SER A 45 -4.13 9.09 -1.87
N GLY A 46 -5.17 9.67 -1.26
CA GLY A 46 -5.06 10.39 0.00
C GLY A 46 -4.61 9.52 1.16
N ILE A 47 -5.14 8.29 1.26
CA ILE A 47 -4.72 7.30 2.27
C ILE A 47 -3.25 6.93 2.08
N LEU A 48 -2.84 6.57 0.87
CA LEU A 48 -1.44 6.21 0.57
C LEU A 48 -0.47 7.37 0.88
N HIS A 49 -0.84 8.60 0.52
CA HIS A 49 -0.06 9.78 0.88
C HIS A 49 0.00 10.00 2.41
N ARG A 50 -1.10 9.75 3.12
CA ARG A 50 -1.16 9.88 4.58
C ARG A 50 -0.26 8.84 5.26
N ILE A 51 -0.28 7.59 4.81
CA ILE A 51 0.62 6.53 5.30
C ILE A 51 2.09 6.92 5.04
N HIS A 52 2.41 7.43 3.85
CA HIS A 52 3.78 7.84 3.52
C HIS A 52 4.27 9.02 4.37
N LYS A 53 3.41 10.02 4.61
CA LYS A 53 3.79 11.23 5.35
C LYS A 53 3.78 11.05 6.86
N ASN A 54 2.97 10.14 7.40
CA ASN A 54 2.79 9.99 8.83
C ASN A 54 3.53 8.75 9.36
N PRO A 55 4.72 8.91 9.95
CA PRO A 55 5.49 7.80 10.51
C PRO A 55 4.87 7.19 11.78
N MET A 56 3.87 7.82 12.39
CA MET A 56 3.10 7.26 13.51
C MET A 56 1.78 6.62 13.06
N PHE A 57 1.51 6.55 11.76
CA PHE A 57 0.32 5.89 11.26
C PHE A 57 0.40 4.39 11.59
N THR A 58 -0.50 3.94 12.46
CA THR A 58 -0.62 2.56 12.92
C THR A 58 -1.29 1.73 11.82
N SER A 59 -0.48 1.19 10.92
CA SER A 59 -0.93 0.25 9.89
C SER A 59 0.08 -0.88 9.71
N SER A 60 -0.42 -2.08 9.46
CA SER A 60 0.39 -3.26 9.10
C SER A 60 1.13 -3.08 7.77
N CYS A 61 0.78 -2.05 6.99
CA CYS A 61 1.38 -1.74 5.70
C CYS A 61 1.89 -0.30 5.68
N ARG A 62 3.07 -0.06 5.09
CA ARG A 62 3.60 1.28 4.83
C ARG A 62 3.89 1.53 3.37
N VAL A 63 3.66 2.77 2.97
CA VAL A 63 4.18 3.32 1.72
C VAL A 63 5.58 3.85 2.03
N ILE A 64 6.59 3.24 1.42
CA ILE A 64 8.00 3.60 1.63
C ILE A 64 8.56 4.52 0.54
N ARG A 65 7.94 4.53 -0.64
CA ARG A 65 8.34 5.38 -1.75
C ARG A 65 7.15 5.74 -2.63
N ILE A 66 7.19 6.94 -3.20
CA ILE A 66 6.22 7.41 -4.20
C ILE A 66 7.00 7.92 -5.40
N GLU A 67 6.63 7.46 -6.59
CA GLU A 67 7.23 7.89 -7.86
C GLU A 67 6.17 8.29 -8.87
N LYS A 68 6.55 9.10 -9.85
CA LYS A 68 5.71 9.35 -11.03
C LYS A 68 6.22 8.50 -12.19
N ILE A 69 5.33 7.68 -12.74
CA ILE A 69 5.57 6.89 -13.95
C ILE A 69 4.61 7.33 -15.04
N ARG A 70 4.93 7.03 -16.30
CA ARG A 70 3.93 7.07 -17.37
C ARG A 70 2.95 5.93 -17.17
N ASP A 71 1.66 6.23 -17.29
CA ASP A 71 0.62 5.22 -17.18
C ASP A 71 0.78 4.20 -18.31
N PRO A 72 0.97 2.90 -18.00
CA PRO A 72 1.14 1.87 -19.02
C PRO A 72 -0.11 1.72 -19.91
N ALA A 73 -1.29 2.11 -19.43
CA ALA A 73 -2.51 2.11 -20.23
C ALA A 73 -2.76 3.43 -20.98
N GLN A 74 -2.15 4.53 -20.54
CA GLN A 74 -2.34 5.89 -21.10
C GLN A 74 -0.99 6.63 -21.14
N PRO A 75 -0.14 6.41 -22.15
CA PRO A 75 1.26 6.86 -22.13
C PRO A 75 1.45 8.38 -22.06
N TYR A 76 0.41 9.16 -22.38
CA TYR A 76 0.38 10.63 -22.23
C TYR A 76 0.14 11.11 -20.79
N ARG A 77 -0.22 10.22 -19.87
CA ARG A 77 -0.59 10.56 -18.50
C ARG A 77 0.49 10.09 -17.54
N ASN A 78 0.91 11.00 -16.65
CA ASN A 78 1.74 10.63 -15.51
C ASN A 78 0.83 10.18 -14.35
N VAL A 79 1.17 9.05 -13.73
CA VAL A 79 0.48 8.49 -12.56
C VAL A 79 1.46 8.25 -11.43
N SER A 80 0.96 8.38 -10.20
CA SER A 80 1.74 8.04 -9.01
C SER A 80 1.77 6.52 -8.82
N ARG A 81 2.98 5.99 -8.62
CA ARG A 81 3.25 4.62 -8.21
C ARG A 81 3.74 4.65 -6.76
N TYR A 82 3.23 3.73 -5.95
CA TYR A 82 3.48 3.62 -4.53
C TYR A 82 4.17 2.30 -4.26
N LEU A 83 5.32 2.35 -3.59
CA LEU A 83 5.99 1.16 -3.08
C LEU A 83 5.44 0.89 -1.69
N ILE A 84 4.69 -0.20 -1.56
CA ILE A 84 4.13 -0.64 -0.29
C ILE A 84 4.93 -1.80 0.27
N ARG A 85 4.99 -1.87 1.59
CA ARG A 85 5.68 -2.91 2.34
C ARG A 85 4.87 -3.28 3.56
N LYS A 86 4.73 -4.58 3.82
CA LYS A 86 4.18 -5.06 5.10
C LYS A 86 5.19 -4.75 6.21
N MET A 87 4.76 -4.01 7.22
CA MET A 87 5.50 -3.89 8.46
C MET A 87 5.34 -5.21 9.19
N VAL A 88 6.41 -6.01 9.22
CA VAL A 88 6.46 -7.11 10.17
C VAL A 88 6.32 -6.49 11.56
N PRO A 89 5.32 -6.89 12.38
CA PRO A 89 5.40 -6.58 13.79
C PRO A 89 6.74 -7.13 14.23
N HIS A 90 7.51 -6.34 14.98
CA HIS A 90 8.72 -6.85 15.60
C HIS A 90 8.32 -8.08 16.42
N LEU A 91 8.45 -9.27 15.83
CA LEU A 91 8.63 -10.49 16.57
C LEU A 91 9.82 -10.15 17.44
N LYS A 92 9.57 -9.90 18.73
CA LYS A 92 10.59 -10.03 19.75
C LYS A 92 11.32 -11.30 19.35
N LYS A 93 12.61 -11.18 19.01
CA LYS A 93 13.51 -12.32 19.02
C LYS A 93 13.49 -12.82 20.45
N SER A 94 12.55 -13.71 20.75
CA SER A 94 12.59 -14.55 21.93
C SER A 94 13.82 -15.43 21.75
N SER A 95 14.70 -15.32 22.73
CA SER A 95 15.98 -15.99 22.94
C SER A 95 16.12 -17.38 22.33
N ILE A 96 17.32 -17.66 21.82
CA ILE A 96 18.05 -18.86 22.24
C ILE A 96 19.48 -18.41 22.55
N GLN A 97 19.73 -18.27 23.85
CA GLN A 97 21.04 -18.22 24.47
C GLN A 97 21.28 -19.63 24.98
N GLU A 98 22.23 -20.38 24.41
CA GLU A 98 22.75 -21.65 24.95
C GLU A 98 24.06 -21.98 24.21
N PRO A 99 24.94 -22.82 24.78
CA PRO A 99 25.71 -22.64 26.01
C PRO A 99 27.22 -22.47 25.76
#